data_AF-A0AAD7YWD9-F1
#
_entry.id   AF-A0AAD7YWD9-F1
#
_cell.length_a   1.000
_cell.length_b   1.000
_cell.length_c   1.000
_cell.angle_alpha   90.00
_cell.angle_beta   90.00
_cell.angle_gamma   90.00
#
_symmetry.space_group_name_H-M   'P 1'
#
loop_
_entity.id
_entity.type
_entity.pdbx_description
1 polymer ?
#
loop_
_entity_poly.entity_id
_entity_poly.type
_entity_poly.pdbx_seq_one_letter_code
_entity_poly.pdbx_strand_id
1 'polypeptide(L)'
;MGGLCYSTESVFTVCLKSEYILKAYIKENGLYFTRNEDIVIVKNRILKSFVDSNIFSELNDHAIAQTPTLNHRMLLLKAVIEKYVNVRLHSEHKNNPELNKKSKRQKRNKLNLFEGH
;
A
#
# COMPACT_ATOMS: atom_id res chain seq x y z
N MET A 1 14.99 -6.07 -22.91
CA MET A 1 13.71 -5.64 -22.29
C MET A 1 13.16 -6.83 -21.52
N GLY A 2 13.34 -6.92 -20.20
CA GLY A 2 12.95 -8.11 -19.43
C GLY A 2 13.23 -8.07 -17.92
N GLY A 3 13.39 -6.88 -17.33
CA GLY A 3 13.73 -6.71 -15.91
C GLY A 3 12.54 -6.45 -14.98
N LEU A 4 11.30 -6.54 -15.47
CA LEU A 4 10.12 -6.36 -14.65
C LEU A 4 9.74 -7.70 -14.01
N CYS A 5 9.61 -7.70 -12.69
CA CYS A 5 9.10 -8.86 -11.95
C CYS A 5 7.58 -8.90 -12.01
N TYR A 6 7.04 -10.07 -12.36
CA TYR A 6 5.60 -10.33 -12.27
C TYR A 6 5.24 -10.83 -10.87
N SER A 7 4.15 -10.32 -10.32
CA SER A 7 3.60 -10.82 -9.06
C SER A 7 2.79 -12.09 -9.30
N THR A 8 2.65 -12.91 -8.26
CA THR A 8 1.66 -13.99 -8.25
C THR A 8 0.24 -13.43 -8.16
N GLU A 9 -0.73 -14.21 -8.63
CA GLU A 9 -2.15 -13.80 -8.65
C GLU A 9 -2.69 -13.51 -7.25
N SER A 10 -2.25 -14.28 -6.25
CA SER A 10 -2.62 -14.06 -4.84
C SER A 10 -2.15 -12.69 -4.33
N VAL A 11 -0.91 -12.29 -4.64
CA VAL A 11 -0.37 -10.98 -4.23
C VAL A 11 -1.11 -9.86 -4.96
N PHE A 12 -1.37 -10.04 -6.26
CA PHE A 12 -2.13 -9.06 -7.05
C PHE A 12 -3.54 -8.86 -6.48
N THR A 13 -4.24 -9.93 -6.14
CA THR A 13 -5.57 -9.90 -5.52
C THR A 13 -5.56 -9.15 -4.19
N VAL A 14 -4.53 -9.39 -3.35
CA VAL A 14 -4.36 -8.67 -2.08
C VAL A 14 -4.23 -7.17 -2.33
N CYS A 15 -3.36 -6.77 -3.26
CA CYS A 15 -3.16 -5.37 -3.63
C CYS A 15 -4.45 -4.73 -4.17
N LEU A 16 -5.19 -5.43 -5.03
CA LEU A 16 -6.40 -4.91 -5.67
C LEU A 16 -7.51 -4.65 -4.66
N LYS A 17 -7.77 -5.60 -3.74
CA LYS A 17 -8.76 -5.42 -2.68
C LYS A 17 -8.31 -4.36 -1.66
N SER A 18 -7.01 -4.30 -1.37
CA SER A 18 -6.42 -3.25 -0.54
C SER A 18 -6.67 -1.86 -1.14
N GLU A 19 -6.46 -1.69 -2.45
CA GLU A 19 -6.71 -0.44 -3.17
C GLU A 19 -8.17 -0.02 -3.08
N TYR A 20 -9.10 -0.96 -3.27
CA TYR A 20 -10.53 -0.69 -3.19
C TYR A 20 -10.93 -0.14 -1.82
N ILE A 21 -10.52 -0.81 -0.74
CA ILE A 21 -10.83 -0.41 0.64
C ILE A 21 -10.14 0.91 0.99
N LEU A 22 -8.88 1.08 0.58
CA LEU A 22 -8.12 2.30 0.83
C LEU A 22 -8.75 3.51 0.12
N LYS A 23 -9.15 3.37 -1.14
CA LYS A 23 -9.85 4.42 -1.89
C LYS A 23 -11.20 4.77 -1.28
N ALA A 24 -11.97 3.77 -0.86
CA ALA A 24 -13.23 4.00 -0.17
C ALA A 24 -13.01 4.80 1.12
N TYR A 25 -12.01 4.42 1.93
CA TYR A 25 -11.67 5.13 3.16
C TYR A 25 -11.24 6.58 2.89
N ILE A 26 -10.39 6.81 1.88
CA ILE A 26 -9.95 8.15 1.48
C ILE A 26 -11.13 9.00 1.02
N LYS A 27 -12.07 8.41 0.29
CA LYS A 27 -13.27 9.12 -0.18
C LYS A 27 -14.18 9.53 0.98
N GLU A 28 -14.31 8.68 1.99
CA GLU A 28 -15.14 8.93 3.18
C GLU A 28 -14.52 9.95 4.15
N ASN A 29 -13.19 9.85 4.39
CA ASN A 29 -12.52 10.58 5.46
C ASN A 29 -11.57 11.69 4.97
N GLY A 30 -11.42 11.82 3.65
CA GLY A 30 -10.41 12.69 3.04
C GLY A 30 -9.02 12.06 3.00
N LEU A 31 -8.07 12.78 2.40
CA LEU A 31 -6.71 12.31 2.12
C LEU A 31 -5.75 12.48 3.32
N TYR A 32 -6.27 12.82 4.49
CA TYR A 32 -5.49 13.17 5.67
C TYR A 32 -5.32 11.94 6.57
N PHE A 33 -4.42 11.03 6.21
CA PHE A 33 -3.85 10.07 7.17
C PHE A 33 -2.86 10.80 8.07
N THR A 34 -3.35 11.73 8.88
CA THR A 34 -2.53 12.54 9.78
C THR A 34 -2.20 11.78 11.06
N ARG A 35 -2.99 10.76 11.40
CA ARG A 35 -2.80 9.92 12.59
C ARG A 35 -2.44 8.50 12.19
N ASN A 36 -1.50 7.91 12.92
CA ASN A 36 -1.13 6.49 12.79
C ASN A 36 -2.35 5.57 13.04
N GLU A 37 -3.32 6.02 13.83
CA GLU A 37 -4.57 5.32 14.10
C GLU A 37 -5.36 5.02 12.83
N ASP A 38 -5.47 5.98 11.90
CA ASP A 38 -6.21 5.83 10.65
C ASP A 38 -5.58 4.74 9.75
N ILE A 39 -4.24 4.68 9.74
CA ILE A 39 -3.49 3.67 9.00
C ILE A 39 -3.76 2.27 9.58
N VAL A 40 -3.79 2.16 10.92
CA VAL A 40 -4.09 0.90 11.60
C VAL A 40 -5.54 0.46 11.32
N ILE A 41 -6.50 1.39 11.38
CA ILE A 41 -7.92 1.11 11.08
C ILE A 41 -8.06 0.57 9.65
N VAL A 42 -7.44 1.21 8.67
CA VAL A 42 -7.50 0.76 7.27
C VAL A 42 -6.85 -0.61 7.10
N LYS A 43 -5.64 -0.82 7.64
CA LYS A 43 -4.97 -2.12 7.60
C LYS A 43 -5.85 -3.23 8.21
N ASN A 44 -6.52 -2.94 9.33
CA ASN A 44 -7.44 -3.90 9.97
C ASN A 44 -8.69 -4.15 9.15
N ARG A 45 -9.29 -3.13 8.49
CA ARG A 45 -10.42 -3.32 7.57
C ARG A 45 -10.04 -4.19 6.39
N ILE A 46 -8.85 -3.96 5.81
CA ILE A 46 -8.31 -4.77 4.72
C ILE A 46 -8.11 -6.22 5.21
N LEU A 47 -7.46 -6.41 6.34
CA LEU A 47 -7.20 -7.73 6.90
C LEU A 47 -8.50 -8.51 7.19
N LYS A 48 -9.50 -7.85 7.77
CA LYS A 48 -10.82 -8.43 8.03
C LYS A 48 -11.48 -8.93 6.74
N SER A 49 -11.28 -8.24 5.62
CA SER A 49 -11.83 -8.64 4.32
C SER A 49 -11.26 -9.95 3.77
N PHE A 50 -10.22 -10.49 4.40
CA PHE A 50 -9.55 -11.72 4.01
C PHE A 50 -9.70 -12.87 5.03
N VAL A 51 -10.42 -12.66 6.13
CA VAL A 51 -10.60 -13.68 7.20
C VAL A 51 -11.20 -14.97 6.64
N ASP A 52 -12.20 -14.85 5.76
CA ASP A 52 -12.87 -16.01 5.15
C ASP A 52 -12.28 -16.40 3.79
N SER A 53 -11.18 -15.77 3.36
CA SER A 53 -10.59 -15.99 2.05
C SER A 53 -9.41 -16.96 2.10
N ASN A 54 -9.39 -17.94 1.19
CA ASN A 54 -8.28 -18.89 1.08
C ASN A 54 -7.14 -18.33 0.21
N ILE A 55 -6.61 -17.15 0.57
CA ILE A 55 -5.51 -16.52 -0.17
C ILE A 55 -4.19 -17.23 0.12
N PHE A 56 -3.34 -17.33 -0.89
CA PHE A 56 -2.08 -18.09 -0.86
C PHE A 56 -2.30 -19.59 -0.62
N SER A 57 -3.38 -20.17 -1.15
CA SER A 57 -3.66 -21.61 -1.08
C SER A 57 -2.60 -22.46 -1.77
N GLU A 58 -1.90 -21.89 -2.75
CA GLU A 58 -0.84 -22.54 -3.53
C GLU A 58 0.51 -22.61 -2.79
N LEU A 59 0.65 -21.98 -1.61
CA LEU A 59 1.81 -22.17 -0.75
C LEU A 59 1.72 -23.55 -0.10
N ASN A 60 2.21 -24.58 -0.79
CA ASN A 60 2.25 -25.97 -0.31
C ASN A 60 2.89 -26.08 1.09
N ASP A 61 2.11 -26.59 2.05
CA ASP A 61 2.34 -27.55 3.15
C ASP A 61 3.69 -27.70 3.88
N HIS A 62 4.67 -26.80 3.73
CA HIS A 62 5.71 -26.64 4.76
C HIS A 62 5.19 -25.90 6.02
N ALA A 63 3.93 -25.48 6.00
CA ALA A 63 3.22 -24.86 7.12
C ALA A 63 2.55 -25.87 8.08
N ILE A 64 2.46 -27.16 7.73
CA ILE A 64 1.78 -28.18 8.56
C ILE A 64 2.58 -28.46 9.85
N ALA A 65 3.89 -28.18 9.87
CA ALA A 65 4.76 -28.41 11.03
C ALA A 65 4.99 -27.16 11.91
N GLN A 66 4.16 -26.12 11.80
CA GLN A 66 4.46 -24.82 12.40
C GLN A 66 3.66 -24.50 13.65
N THR A 67 4.34 -23.87 14.61
CA THR A 67 3.74 -23.45 15.88
C THR A 67 2.61 -22.44 15.66
N PRO A 68 1.57 -22.40 16.52
CA PRO A 68 0.38 -21.56 16.34
C PRO A 68 0.66 -20.05 16.26
N THR A 69 1.84 -19.59 16.72
CA THR A 69 2.32 -18.20 16.57
C THR A 69 2.86 -17.87 15.16
N LEU A 70 3.02 -18.88 14.30
CA LEU A 70 3.69 -18.86 13.01
C LEU A 70 2.71 -19.16 11.86
N ASN A 71 1.52 -18.56 11.86
CA ASN A 71 0.70 -18.56 10.65
C ASN A 71 1.37 -17.69 9.58
N HIS A 72 2.33 -18.27 8.84
CA HIS A 72 3.12 -17.59 7.82
C HIS A 72 2.25 -16.96 6.73
N ARG A 73 1.11 -17.58 6.40
CA ARG A 73 0.17 -17.03 5.41
C ARG A 73 -0.41 -15.71 5.91
N MET A 74 -0.82 -15.67 7.18
CA MET A 74 -1.28 -14.44 7.84
C MET A 74 -0.18 -13.37 7.94
N LEU A 75 1.06 -13.77 8.26
CA LEU A 75 2.20 -12.85 8.32
C LEU A 75 2.54 -12.28 6.94
N LEU A 76 2.53 -13.11 5.90
CA LEU A 76 2.74 -12.70 4.52
C LEU A 76 1.64 -11.73 4.07
N LEU A 77 0.37 -12.06 4.35
CA LEU A 77 -0.76 -11.18 4.06
C LEU A 77 -0.59 -9.81 4.71
N LYS A 78 -0.26 -9.77 6.01
CA LYS A 78 0.04 -8.52 6.73
C LYS A 78 1.19 -7.74 6.11
N ALA A 79 2.28 -8.41 5.75
CA ALA A 79 3.45 -7.77 5.13
C ALA A 79 3.13 -7.16 3.76
N VAL A 80 2.36 -7.86 2.93
CA VAL A 80 1.92 -7.35 1.62
C VAL A 80 1.01 -6.14 1.80
N ILE A 81 0.00 -6.23 2.67
CA ILE A 81 -0.92 -5.12 2.97
C ILE A 81 -0.13 -3.91 3.48
N GLU A 82 0.79 -4.11 4.43
CA GLU A 82 1.61 -3.05 4.99
C GLU A 82 2.45 -2.34 3.93
N LYS A 83 3.17 -3.12 3.11
CA LYS A 83 4.00 -2.55 2.05
C LYS A 83 3.15 -1.78 1.04
N TYR A 84 2.02 -2.35 0.62
CA TYR A 84 1.12 -1.74 -0.34
C TYR A 84 0.56 -0.41 0.18
N VAL A 85 -0.05 -0.41 1.36
CA VAL A 85 -0.64 0.79 1.98
C VAL A 85 0.40 1.89 2.11
N ASN A 86 1.60 1.59 2.63
CA ASN A 86 2.66 2.60 2.80
C ASN A 86 3.10 3.22 1.46
N VAL A 87 3.32 2.39 0.43
CA VAL A 87 3.70 2.88 -0.91
C VAL A 87 2.58 3.73 -1.51
N ARG A 88 1.32 3.29 -1.37
CA ARG A 88 0.18 3.98 -1.95
C ARG A 88 -0.07 5.32 -1.27
N LEU A 89 -0.04 5.38 0.06
CA LEU A 89 -0.15 6.63 0.82
C LEU A 89 0.97 7.60 0.47
N HIS A 90 2.21 7.12 0.35
CA HIS A 90 3.32 7.96 -0.10
C HIS A 90 3.08 8.54 -1.50
N SER A 91 2.59 7.72 -2.43
CA SER A 91 2.23 8.15 -3.78
C SER A 91 1.14 9.22 -3.78
N GLU A 92 0.07 9.00 -3.01
CA GLU A 92 -1.05 9.93 -2.86
C GLU A 92 -0.60 11.27 -2.24
N HIS A 93 0.21 11.24 -1.17
CA HIS A 93 0.78 12.45 -0.58
C HIS A 93 1.71 13.20 -1.54
N LYS A 94 2.49 12.50 -2.37
CA LYS A 94 3.36 13.12 -3.38
C LYS A 94 2.58 13.77 -4.51
N ASN A 95 1.41 13.24 -4.84
CA ASN A 95 0.57 13.74 -5.92
C ASN A 95 -0.45 14.79 -5.45
N ASN A 96 -0.70 14.90 -4.15
CA ASN A 96 -1.63 15.89 -3.60
C ASN A 96 -1.03 17.32 -3.68
N PRO A 97 -1.66 18.24 -4.46
CA PRO A 97 -1.16 19.60 -4.63
C PRO A 97 -1.34 20.49 -3.39
N GLU A 98 -2.31 20.19 -2.51
CA GLU A 98 -2.54 20.95 -1.28
C GLU A 98 -1.47 20.68 -0.22
N LEU A 99 -0.93 19.46 -0.20
CA LEU A 99 0.18 19.06 0.68
C LEU A 99 1.53 19.47 0.09
N ASN A 100 1.67 19.46 -1.25
CA ASN A 100 2.88 19.91 -1.94
C ASN A 100 2.86 21.40 -2.27
N LYS A 101 2.77 22.24 -1.23
CA LYS A 101 2.83 23.72 -1.35
C LYS A 101 4.15 24.27 -1.87
N LYS A 102 5.18 23.44 -2.08
CA LYS A 102 6.29 23.82 -2.96
C LYS A 102 5.78 23.82 -4.38
N SER A 103 5.12 24.91 -4.75
CA SER A 103 4.37 25.01 -5.99
C SER A 103 5.27 24.65 -7.17
N LYS A 104 4.69 24.11 -8.23
CA LYS A 104 5.41 23.85 -9.50
C LYS A 104 6.26 25.06 -9.95
N ARG A 105 5.85 26.28 -9.55
CA ARG A 105 6.60 27.54 -9.70
C ARG A 105 7.94 27.56 -8.97
N GLN A 106 8.06 27.05 -7.75
CA GLN A 106 9.35 26.95 -7.05
C GLN A 106 10.30 25.95 -7.71
N LYS A 107 9.79 24.83 -8.23
CA LYS A 107 10.59 23.89 -9.03
C LYS A 107 11.06 24.52 -10.35
N ARG A 108 10.17 25.22 -11.05
CA ARG A 108 10.48 25.92 -12.30
C ARG A 108 11.44 27.10 -12.09
N ASN A 109 11.28 27.85 -11.00
CA ASN A 109 12.21 28.92 -10.63
C ASN A 109 13.62 28.38 -10.36
N LYS A 110 13.74 27.19 -9.75
CA LYS A 110 15.05 26.54 -9.59
C LYS A 110 15.66 26.14 -10.93
N LEU A 111 14.87 25.58 -11.85
CA LEU A 111 15.35 25.25 -13.20
C LEU A 111 15.83 26.51 -13.95
N ASN A 112 15.05 27.59 -13.92
CA ASN A 112 15.44 28.86 -14.52
C ASN A 112 16.71 29.48 -13.88
N LEU A 113 16.95 29.22 -12.59
CA LEU A 113 18.18 29.64 -11.89
C LEU A 113 19.43 28.88 -12.37
N PHE A 114 19.27 27.68 -12.95
CA PHE A 114 20.36 26.89 -13.52
C PHE A 114 20.45 27.01 -15.04
N GLU A 115 19.47 27.62 -15.71
CA GLU A 115 19.51 27.95 -17.15
C GLU A 115 20.07 29.37 -17.41
N GLY A 116 20.52 30.07 -16.37
CA GLY A 116 21.04 31.44 -16.46
C GLY A 116 22.50 31.59 -16.01
N HIS A 117 23.44 30.99 -16.76
CA HIS A 117 24.67 31.61 -17.31
C HIS A 117 25.46 30.58 -18.12
#